data_AF-A0A453RLQ7-F1
#
_entry.id   AF-A0A453RLQ7-F1
#
_cell.length_a   1.000
_cell.length_b   1.000
_cell.length_c   1.000
_cell.angle_alpha   90.00
_cell.angle_beta   90.00
_cell.angle_gamma   90.00
#
_symmetry.space_group_name_H-M   'P 1'
#
loop_
_entity.id
_entity.type
_entity.pdbx_description
1 polymer ?
#
loop_
_entity_poly.entity_id
_entity_poly.type
_entity_poly.pdbx_seq_one_letter_code
_entity_poly.pdbx_strand_id
1 'polypeptide(L)'
;EHFTGVVGHYGEFDGSFAVRSLTFVSNARSFGPYGQEDGVPFALPAAGGKILGFHARSGRRLDALGTYVKMADLSTQAPRN
;
A
#
# COMPACT_ATOMS: atom_id res chain seq x y z
N GLU A 1 0.03 -5.48 15.49
CA GLU A 1 0.55 -5.35 14.12
C GLU A 1 -0.35 -4.38 13.34
N HIS A 2 0.21 -3.52 12.49
CA HIS A 2 -0.54 -2.59 11.64
C HIS A 2 0.21 -2.35 10.31
N PHE A 3 -0.53 -2.00 9.26
CA PHE A 3 0.05 -1.70 7.95
C PHE A 3 0.72 -0.32 7.92
N THR A 4 1.93 -0.31 7.36
CA THR A 4 2.80 0.85 7.19
C THR A 4 3.05 1.19 5.72
N GLY A 5 2.61 0.34 4.79
CA GLY A 5 2.68 0.64 3.37
C GLY A 5 2.05 -0.44 2.49
N VAL A 6 1.93 -0.11 1.21
CA VAL A 6 1.68 -1.07 0.14
C VAL A 6 2.71 -0.82 -0.96
N VAL A 7 3.33 -1.87 -1.47
CA VAL A 7 4.13 -1.81 -2.70
C VAL A 7 3.54 -2.76 -3.71
N GLY A 8 3.80 -2.55 -4.99
CA GLY A 8 3.23 -3.39 -6.03
C GLY A 8 3.68 -2.98 -7.41
N HIS A 9 3.08 -3.60 -8.41
CA HIS A 9 3.28 -3.26 -9.82
C HIS A 9 1.94 -2.99 -10.47
N TYR A 10 1.90 -2.08 -11.44
CA TYR A 10 0.74 -1.86 -12.30
C TYR A 10 1.20 -1.82 -13.76
N GLY A 11 0.31 -2.17 -14.67
CA GLY A 11 0.64 -2.23 -16.08
C GLY A 11 -0.51 -2.72 -16.93
N GLU A 12 -0.30 -2.75 -18.24
CA GLU A 12 -1.27 -3.34 -19.16
C GLU A 12 -1.38 -4.85 -18.91
N PHE A 13 -2.61 -5.34 -18.86
CA PHE A 13 -2.95 -6.74 -18.82
C PHE A 13 -4.24 -6.99 -19.59
N ASP A 14 -4.15 -7.83 -20.63
CA ASP A 14 -5.30 -8.20 -21.47
C ASP A 14 -6.04 -6.96 -22.04
N GLY A 15 -5.26 -6.02 -22.60
CA GLY A 15 -5.77 -4.80 -23.24
C GLY A 15 -6.27 -3.70 -22.29
N SER A 16 -6.03 -3.81 -20.98
CA SER A 16 -6.46 -2.83 -19.97
C SER A 16 -5.39 -2.61 -18.89
N PHE A 17 -5.24 -1.40 -18.37
CA PHE A 17 -4.35 -1.14 -17.24
C PHE A 17 -4.94 -1.66 -15.93
N ALA A 18 -4.15 -2.43 -15.18
CA ALA A 18 -4.54 -2.99 -13.89
C ALA A 18 -3.36 -2.99 -12.91
N VAL A 19 -3.68 -3.09 -11.62
CA VAL A 19 -2.73 -3.49 -10.59
C VAL A 19 -2.38 -4.96 -10.83
N ARG A 20 -1.09 -5.23 -11.01
CA ARG A 20 -0.51 -6.52 -11.38
C ARG A 20 -0.04 -7.31 -10.17
N SER A 21 0.51 -6.62 -9.16
CA SER A 21 0.86 -7.21 -7.88
C SER A 21 0.66 -6.27 -6.71
N LEU A 22 0.47 -6.86 -5.52
CA LEU A 22 0.41 -6.16 -4.24
C LEU A 22 1.20 -6.91 -3.18
N THR A 23 2.03 -6.18 -2.44
CA THR A 23 2.66 -6.60 -1.20
C THR A 23 2.27 -5.61 -0.12
N PHE A 24 1.57 -6.09 0.91
CA PHE A 24 1.21 -5.29 2.06
C PHE A 24 2.35 -5.31 3.07
N VAL A 25 2.79 -4.14 3.52
CA VAL A 25 3.90 -3.99 4.46
C VAL A 25 3.33 -3.60 5.81
N SER A 26 3.63 -4.38 6.85
CA SER A 26 3.30 -4.07 8.23
C SER A 26 4.54 -3.63 9.01
N ASN A 27 4.33 -3.15 10.23
CA ASN A 27 5.41 -2.86 11.16
C ASN A 27 6.19 -4.12 11.64
N ALA A 28 5.75 -5.32 11.26
CA ALA A 28 6.38 -6.59 11.66
C ALA A 28 6.90 -7.39 10.48
N ARG A 29 6.17 -7.43 9.35
CA ARG A 29 6.52 -8.23 8.17
C ARG A 29 5.79 -7.75 6.92
N SER A 30 6.12 -8.35 5.79
CA SER A 30 5.43 -8.16 4.51
C SER A 30 4.54 -9.36 4.18
N PHE A 31 3.46 -9.11 3.45
CA PHE A 31 2.50 -10.12 2.98
C PHE A 31 2.34 -10.01 1.46
N GLY A 32 2.73 -11.06 0.74
CA GLY A 32 2.77 -11.08 -0.73
C GLY A 32 4.16 -11.47 -1.25
N PRO A 33 4.45 -11.20 -2.53
CA PRO A 33 3.57 -10.53 -3.49
C PRO A 33 2.37 -11.40 -3.87
N TYR A 34 1.20 -10.76 -3.99
CA TYR A 34 -0.01 -11.35 -4.56
C TYR A 34 -0.16 -10.85 -5.99
N GLY A 35 -0.16 -11.76 -6.96
CA GLY A 35 -0.14 -11.44 -8.39
C GLY A 35 1.25 -11.57 -9.00
N GLN A 36 1.52 -10.86 -10.08
CA GLN A 36 2.78 -10.92 -10.83
C GLN A 36 3.46 -9.55 -10.82
N GLU A 37 4.72 -9.52 -10.39
CA GLU A 37 5.56 -8.31 -10.38
C GLU A 37 6.02 -7.98 -11.79
N ASP A 38 5.07 -7.49 -12.60
CA ASP A 38 5.23 -7.15 -14.00
C ASP A 38 4.64 -5.76 -14.27
N GLY A 39 5.27 -4.99 -15.16
CA GLY A 39 4.97 -3.58 -15.39
C GLY A 39 5.76 -2.63 -14.47
N VAL A 40 5.13 -1.51 -14.11
CA VAL A 40 5.78 -0.39 -13.41
C VAL A 40 5.60 -0.54 -11.89
N PRO A 41 6.69 -0.52 -11.09
CA PRO A 41 6.59 -0.58 -9.64
C PRO A 41 5.99 0.69 -9.05
N PHE A 42 5.26 0.56 -7.94
CA PHE A 42 4.73 1.67 -7.16
C PHE A 42 4.85 1.41 -5.65
N ALA A 43 4.77 2.48 -4.87
CA ALA A 43 4.74 2.44 -3.41
C ALA A 43 3.75 3.46 -2.84
N LEU A 44 3.00 3.05 -1.82
CA LEU A 44 2.07 3.85 -1.03
C LEU A 44 2.48 3.78 0.45
N PRO A 45 3.48 4.55 0.89
CA PRO A 45 3.95 4.54 2.28
C PRO A 45 2.96 5.25 3.20
N ALA A 46 2.84 4.77 4.45
CA ALA A 46 2.10 5.47 5.50
C ALA A 46 2.88 6.65 6.10
N ALA A 47 4.12 6.92 5.64
CA ALA A 47 4.95 8.08 5.98
C ALA A 47 5.02 8.40 7.50
N GLY A 48 5.28 7.39 8.34
CA GLY A 48 5.33 7.54 9.81
C GLY A 48 3.97 7.44 10.51
N GLY A 49 2.90 7.26 9.75
CA GLY A 49 1.57 6.88 10.22
C GLY A 49 1.28 5.39 10.09
N LYS A 50 0.00 5.06 10.19
CA LYS A 50 -0.55 3.73 9.94
C LYS A 50 -1.70 3.80 8.94
N ILE A 51 -1.82 2.79 8.09
CA ILE A 51 -2.95 2.65 7.17
C ILE A 51 -4.17 2.21 7.97
N LEU A 52 -5.27 2.97 7.87
CA LEU A 52 -6.55 2.68 8.51
C LEU A 52 -7.54 2.00 7.56
N GLY A 53 -7.36 2.19 6.26
CA GLY A 53 -8.28 1.66 5.25
C GLY A 53 -7.77 1.93 3.85
N PHE A 54 -8.54 1.46 2.88
CA PHE A 54 -8.23 1.52 1.46
C PHE A 54 -9.43 2.02 0.69
N HIS A 55 -9.18 2.63 -0.46
CA HIS A 55 -10.19 2.86 -1.50
C HIS A 55 -9.64 2.33 -2.82
N ALA A 56 -10.54 1.94 -3.72
CA ALA A 56 -10.15 1.28 -4.96
C ALA A 56 -11.13 1.58 -6.09
N ARG A 57 -10.64 1.43 -7.32
CA ARG A 57 -11.47 1.30 -8.52
C ARG A 57 -11.27 -0.10 -9.10
N SER A 58 -12.38 -0.76 -9.42
CA SER A 58 -12.37 -2.11 -9.97
C SER A 58 -13.41 -2.24 -11.07
N GLY A 59 -13.06 -3.00 -12.10
CA GLY A 59 -13.96 -3.58 -13.08
C GLY A 59 -13.76 -5.10 -13.09
N ARG A 60 -13.27 -5.64 -14.20
CA ARG A 60 -12.87 -7.06 -14.31
C ARG A 60 -11.62 -7.40 -13.48
N ARG A 61 -10.80 -6.38 -13.18
CA ARG A 61 -9.59 -6.45 -12.34
C ARG A 61 -9.55 -5.22 -11.43
N LEU A 62 -8.57 -5.19 -10.53
CA LEU A 62 -8.25 -4.01 -9.73
C LEU A 62 -7.53 -2.99 -10.60
N ASP A 63 -8.20 -1.88 -10.92
CA ASP A 63 -7.64 -0.86 -11.83
C ASP A 63 -6.77 0.15 -11.07
N ALA A 64 -7.13 0.46 -9.82
CA ALA A 64 -6.40 1.39 -8.96
C ALA A 64 -6.64 1.10 -7.47
N LEU A 65 -5.65 1.43 -6.64
CA LEU A 65 -5.68 1.31 -5.19
C LEU A 65 -5.10 2.57 -4.55
N GLY A 66 -5.73 3.03 -3.46
CA GLY A 66 -5.22 4.09 -2.60
C GLY A 66 -5.43 3.77 -1.12
N THR A 67 -4.74 4.51 -0.25
CA THR A 67 -4.72 4.27 1.21
C THR A 67 -5.26 5.47 1.98
N TYR A 68 -5.93 5.20 3.10
CA TYR A 68 -6.23 6.18 4.13
C TYR A 68 -5.23 6.02 5.27
N VAL A 69 -4.50 7.09 5.59
CA VAL A 69 -3.41 7.06 6.57
C VAL A 69 -3.74 7.97 7.74
N LYS A 70 -3.52 7.47 8.96
CA LYS A 70 -3.48 8.29 10.17
C LYS A 70 -2.04 8.50 10.60
N MET A 71 -1.60 9.75 10.61
CA MET A 71 -0.27 10.13 11.07
C MET A 71 -0.13 9.85 12.57
N ALA A 72 1.06 9.41 12.98
CA ALA A 72 1.41 9.38 14.40
C ALA A 72 1.48 10.83 14.91
N ASP A 73 0.91 11.08 16.08
CA ASP A 73 1.03 12.38 16.71
C ASP A 73 2.45 12.53 17.26
N LEU A 74 3.22 13.46 16.69
CA LEU A 74 4.57 13.79 17.14
C LEU A 74 4.58 14.44 18.54
N SER A 75 3.40 14.82 19.09
CA SER A 75 3.28 15.40 20.43
C SER A 75 3.39 14.39 21.59
N THR A 76 3.29 13.08 21.34
CA THR A 76 3.35 12.05 22.40
C THR A 76 4.79 11.65 22.75
N GLN A 77 5.81 12.21 22.09
CA GLN A 77 7.20 12.00 22.48
C GLN A 77 7.53 12.92 23.67
N ALA A 78 7.17 12.47 24.88
CA ALA A 78 7.56 13.13 26.13
C ALA A 78 9.06 13.46 26.12
N PRO A 79 9.48 14.62 26.64
CA PRO A 79 10.89 14.99 26.67
C PRO A 79 11.66 13.91 27.41
N ARG A 80 12.70 13.38 26.76
CA ARG A 80 13.68 12.54 27.44
C ARG A 80 14.47 13.48 28.36
N ASN A 81 14.13 13.46 29.65
CA ASN A 81 14.99 13.99 30.70
C ASN A 81 16.26 13.14 30.82
#